data_AF-A0A7D6VZ86-F1
#
_entry.id   AF-A0A7D6VZ86-F1
#
_cell.length_a   1.000
_cell.length_b   1.000
_cell.length_c   1.000
_cell.angle_alpha   90.00
_cell.angle_beta   90.00
_cell.angle_gamma   90.00
#
_symmetry.space_group_name_H-M   'P 1'
#
loop_
_entity.id
_entity.type
_entity.pdbx_description
1 polymer ?
#
loop_
_entity_poly.entity_id
_entity_poly.type
_entity_poly.pdbx_seq_one_letter_code
_entity_poly.pdbx_strand_id
1 'polypeptide(L)'
;MKTNKKGSIAPKLSKKYVPDIPKESPKLIPLSPEEIKNLQGRNNEKIIFSFNFLDIDHKLFNLGSMEKRKVGICSEWFVTLFDGLKEISNLTPNDLKSSKQHYGYHRHDWDELPAKFNFDKEFLEQIDGVQFRISSSKGRVHGFMVGNTFYVVWLDPYHNLYPDERYGGTKYYEKPETCFEKISNELARLKKDYEDLHSLLDKETS
;
A
#
# COMPACT_ATOMS: atom_id res chain seq x y z
N MET A 1 6.83 -0.21 63.26
CA MET A 1 6.62 -0.93 61.98
C MET A 1 6.73 0.07 60.84
N LYS A 2 7.65 -0.14 59.91
CA LYS A 2 7.96 0.81 58.82
C LYS A 2 6.88 0.73 57.74
N THR A 3 6.23 1.85 57.44
CA THR A 3 5.26 2.02 56.36
C THR A 3 5.98 2.00 55.01
N ASN A 4 5.67 1.02 54.17
CA ASN A 4 6.23 0.91 52.82
C ASN A 4 5.40 1.77 51.85
N LYS A 5 5.94 2.93 51.45
CA LYS A 5 5.38 3.74 50.35
C LYS A 5 5.65 2.99 49.04
N LYS A 6 4.62 2.38 48.44
CA LYS A 6 4.67 1.91 47.06
C LYS A 6 4.68 3.13 46.14
N GLY A 7 5.86 3.48 45.64
CA GLY A 7 6.02 4.48 44.59
C GLY A 7 5.37 3.98 43.30
N SER A 8 4.36 4.71 42.82
CA SER A 8 3.82 4.56 41.47
C SER A 8 4.89 5.02 40.48
N ILE A 9 5.53 4.06 39.80
CA ILE A 9 6.37 4.33 38.65
C ILE A 9 5.48 4.13 37.42
N ALA A 10 4.59 5.08 37.15
CA ALA A 10 3.95 5.15 35.85
C ALA A 10 5.01 5.65 34.84
N PRO A 11 5.37 4.87 33.80
CA PRO A 11 6.24 5.39 32.76
C PRO A 11 5.50 6.52 32.04
N LYS A 12 6.07 7.73 32.08
CA LYS A 12 5.62 8.85 31.25
C LYS A 12 5.88 8.49 29.79
N LEU A 13 4.86 7.99 29.10
CA LEU A 13 4.86 7.87 27.64
C LEU A 13 5.07 9.28 27.07
N SER A 14 6.20 9.48 26.40
CA SER A 14 6.51 10.73 25.70
C SER A 14 5.42 11.00 24.66
N LYS A 15 5.06 12.29 24.52
CA LYS A 15 4.03 12.74 23.58
C LYS A 15 4.34 12.25 22.16
N LYS A 16 3.29 11.70 21.55
CA LYS A 16 3.20 11.16 20.18
C LYS A 16 3.99 12.01 19.18
N TYR A 17 5.01 11.43 18.56
CA TYR A 17 5.47 11.88 17.24
C TYR A 17 4.74 11.03 16.20
N VAL A 18 3.60 11.54 15.73
CA VAL A 18 3.05 11.11 14.45
C VAL A 18 3.54 12.19 13.48
N PRO A 19 4.43 11.88 12.52
CA PRO A 19 4.74 12.86 11.50
C PRO A 19 3.44 13.26 10.82
N ASP A 20 3.16 14.56 10.74
CA ASP A 20 2.12 15.10 9.87
C ASP A 20 2.56 14.81 8.43
N ILE A 21 2.21 13.63 7.94
CA ILE A 21 2.34 13.31 6.52
C ILE A 21 1.19 14.05 5.84
N PRO A 22 1.48 14.97 4.90
CA PRO A 22 0.43 15.59 4.10
C PRO A 22 -0.44 14.50 3.48
N LYS A 23 -1.73 14.50 3.82
CA LYS A 23 -2.70 13.54 3.25
C LYS A 23 -3.07 13.85 1.80
N GLU A 24 -2.63 14.99 1.28
CA GLU A 24 -2.87 15.34 -0.11
C GLU A 24 -1.79 14.72 -0.98
N SER A 25 -2.19 13.74 -1.79
CA SER A 25 -1.41 13.26 -2.92
C SER A 25 -1.06 14.46 -3.81
N PRO A 26 0.19 14.59 -4.30
CA PRO A 26 0.55 15.69 -5.18
C PRO A 26 -0.38 15.72 -6.40
N LYS A 27 -1.08 16.82 -6.65
CA LYS A 27 -1.95 16.93 -7.82
C LYS A 27 -1.09 16.94 -9.08
N LEU A 28 -1.32 15.97 -9.97
CA LEU A 28 -0.70 15.95 -11.29
C LEU A 28 -1.48 16.88 -12.21
N ILE A 29 -0.78 17.85 -12.78
CA ILE A 29 -1.33 18.77 -13.77
C ILE A 29 -1.05 18.14 -15.15
N PRO A 30 -1.94 18.32 -16.14
CA PRO A 30 -1.66 17.93 -17.52
C PRO A 30 -0.33 18.48 -18.01
N LEU A 31 0.44 17.63 -18.68
CA LEU A 31 1.76 17.97 -19.23
C LEU A 31 1.61 18.72 -20.55
N SER A 32 2.48 19.70 -20.77
CA SER A 32 2.57 20.40 -22.05
C SER A 32 3.19 19.51 -23.15
N PRO A 33 2.95 19.81 -24.45
CA PRO A 33 3.55 19.05 -25.55
C PRO A 33 5.08 19.00 -25.53
N GLU A 34 5.73 20.07 -25.07
CA GLU A 34 7.19 20.16 -24.98
C GLU A 34 7.74 19.27 -23.85
N GLU A 35 7.07 19.25 -22.70
CA GLU A 35 7.38 18.31 -21.61
C GLU A 35 7.21 16.87 -22.05
N ILE A 36 6.12 16.54 -22.75
CA ILE A 36 5.90 15.19 -23.30
C ILE A 36 7.05 14.78 -24.21
N LYS A 37 7.50 15.67 -25.12
CA LYS A 37 8.62 15.39 -26.02
C LYS A 37 9.92 15.16 -25.27
N ASN A 38 10.21 15.97 -24.25
CA ASN A 38 11.39 15.79 -23.41
C ASN A 38 11.35 14.46 -22.65
N LEU A 39 10.19 14.08 -22.12
CA LEU A 39 9.97 12.82 -21.42
C LEU A 39 10.10 11.60 -22.34
N GLN A 40 9.66 11.71 -23.60
CA GLN A 40 9.84 10.64 -24.59
C GLN A 40 11.32 10.31 -24.81
N GLY A 41 12.22 11.30 -24.75
CA GLY A 41 13.66 11.08 -24.84
C GLY A 41 14.21 10.19 -23.72
N ARG A 42 13.55 10.20 -22.56
CA ARG A 42 13.93 9.39 -21.39
C ARG A 42 13.49 7.95 -21.48
N ASN A 43 12.73 7.54 -22.50
CA ASN A 43 12.30 6.14 -22.68
C ASN A 43 13.45 5.14 -22.90
N ASN A 44 14.67 5.63 -23.13
CA ASN A 44 15.90 4.84 -23.23
C ASN A 44 16.76 4.90 -21.95
N GLU A 45 16.32 5.62 -20.93
CA GLU A 45 16.93 5.59 -19.60
C GLU A 45 16.36 4.44 -18.77
N LYS A 46 17.12 3.99 -17.77
CA LYS A 46 16.66 2.98 -16.83
C LYS A 46 15.42 3.44 -16.06
N ILE A 47 14.54 2.49 -15.77
CA ILE A 47 13.29 2.76 -15.04
C ILE A 47 13.59 3.17 -13.59
N ILE A 48 12.91 4.23 -13.15
CA ILE A 48 12.88 4.69 -11.76
C ILE A 48 11.46 4.48 -11.22
N PHE A 49 11.35 4.05 -9.97
CA PHE A 49 10.05 3.93 -9.31
C PHE A 49 9.77 5.14 -8.43
N SER A 50 8.57 5.71 -8.57
CA SER A 50 8.02 6.69 -7.65
C SER A 50 6.84 6.07 -6.90
N PHE A 51 6.79 6.32 -5.59
CA PHE A 51 5.72 5.85 -4.71
C PHE A 51 4.83 7.00 -4.22
N ASN A 52 4.94 8.18 -4.86
CA ASN A 52 4.19 9.38 -4.46
C ASN A 52 2.66 9.21 -4.56
N PHE A 53 2.20 8.26 -5.37
CA PHE A 53 0.79 7.94 -5.59
C PHE A 53 0.37 6.59 -5.01
N LEU A 54 1.25 5.94 -4.25
CA LEU A 54 0.95 4.64 -3.67
C LEU A 54 -0.21 4.77 -2.69
N ASP A 55 -1.35 4.19 -3.05
CA ASP A 55 -2.57 4.18 -2.25
C ASP A 55 -2.68 2.85 -1.51
N ILE A 56 -2.16 2.84 -0.28
CA ILE A 56 -2.25 1.69 0.64
C ILE A 56 -3.57 1.63 1.43
N ASP A 57 -4.41 2.65 1.31
CA ASP A 57 -5.68 2.77 2.02
C ASP A 57 -6.88 2.30 1.18
N HIS A 58 -6.65 2.02 -0.10
CA HIS A 58 -7.67 1.51 -1.01
C HIS A 58 -8.29 0.19 -0.51
N LYS A 59 -9.62 0.08 -0.54
CA LYS A 59 -10.34 -1.10 -0.01
C LYS A 59 -9.97 -2.43 -0.70
N LEU A 60 -9.57 -2.37 -1.97
CA LEU A 60 -9.20 -3.56 -2.76
C LEU A 60 -7.69 -3.83 -2.78
N PHE A 61 -6.86 -2.81 -2.57
CA PHE A 61 -5.41 -2.89 -2.78
C PHE A 61 -4.61 -2.57 -1.51
N ASN A 62 -5.29 -2.44 -0.38
CA ASN A 62 -4.62 -2.40 0.91
C ASN A 62 -3.92 -3.75 1.13
N LEU A 63 -2.71 -3.68 1.67
CA LEU A 63 -1.85 -4.85 1.93
C LEU A 63 -2.29 -5.62 3.19
N GLY A 64 -3.60 -5.66 3.42
CA GLY A 64 -4.26 -6.12 4.62
C GLY A 64 -4.47 -7.63 4.68
N SER A 65 -5.25 -8.05 5.67
CA SER A 65 -5.63 -9.45 5.84
C SER A 65 -7.06 -9.70 5.34
N MET A 66 -7.31 -10.89 4.78
CA MET A 66 -8.67 -11.24 4.34
C MET A 66 -9.60 -11.24 5.56
N GLU A 67 -10.71 -10.52 5.48
CA GLU A 67 -11.72 -10.40 6.54
C GLU A 67 -12.12 -11.77 7.13
N LYS A 68 -12.29 -12.78 6.26
CA LYS A 68 -12.74 -14.13 6.65
C LYS A 68 -11.63 -15.05 7.19
N ARG A 69 -10.35 -14.77 6.94
CA ARG A 69 -9.24 -15.68 7.30
C ARG A 69 -8.22 -15.06 8.25
N LYS A 70 -8.19 -13.73 8.40
CA LYS A 70 -7.17 -12.97 9.14
C LYS A 70 -5.72 -13.34 8.80
N VAL A 71 -5.51 -13.94 7.62
CA VAL A 71 -4.18 -14.23 7.09
C VAL A 71 -3.75 -13.01 6.27
N GLY A 72 -2.72 -12.32 6.74
CA GLY A 72 -2.11 -11.20 6.04
C GLY A 72 -1.25 -11.66 4.86
N ILE A 73 -0.66 -10.70 4.16
CA ILE A 73 0.34 -10.96 3.13
C ILE A 73 1.60 -11.52 3.79
N CYS A 74 2.09 -12.63 3.27
CA CYS A 74 3.31 -13.29 3.76
C CYS A 74 4.55 -12.45 3.41
N SER A 75 5.58 -12.45 4.27
CA SER A 75 6.84 -11.72 4.07
C SER A 75 7.51 -11.99 2.70
N GLU A 76 7.40 -13.22 2.22
CA GLU A 76 7.97 -13.75 0.99
C GLU A 76 7.35 -13.10 -0.25
N TRP A 77 6.14 -12.57 -0.12
CA TRP A 77 5.52 -11.77 -1.17
C TRP A 77 6.27 -10.46 -1.36
N PHE A 78 6.65 -9.78 -0.27
CA PHE A 78 7.44 -8.55 -0.33
C PHE A 78 8.84 -8.78 -0.88
N VAL A 79 9.47 -9.91 -0.53
CA VAL A 79 10.74 -10.31 -1.15
C VAL A 79 10.59 -10.41 -2.67
N THR A 80 9.52 -11.07 -3.14
CA THR A 80 9.24 -11.17 -4.58
C THR A 80 8.97 -9.81 -5.21
N LEU A 81 8.22 -8.93 -4.53
CA LEU A 81 7.96 -7.58 -5.00
C LEU A 81 9.27 -6.83 -5.22
N PHE A 82 10.17 -6.82 -4.23
CA PHE A 82 11.44 -6.11 -4.35
C PHE A 82 12.37 -6.72 -5.39
N ASP A 83 12.38 -8.05 -5.55
CA ASP A 83 13.12 -8.70 -6.64
C ASP A 83 12.59 -8.26 -8.02
N GLY A 84 11.26 -8.25 -8.20
CA GLY A 84 10.63 -7.79 -9.43
C GLY A 84 10.88 -6.30 -9.72
N LEU A 85 10.78 -5.44 -8.71
CA LEU A 85 11.11 -4.02 -8.84
C LEU A 85 12.59 -3.83 -9.20
N LYS A 86 13.50 -4.58 -8.57
CA LYS A 86 14.93 -4.53 -8.88
C LYS A 86 15.21 -4.98 -10.31
N GLU A 87 14.59 -6.06 -10.77
CA GLU A 87 14.72 -6.53 -12.15
C GLU A 87 14.26 -5.46 -13.14
N ILE A 88 13.03 -4.96 -12.97
CA ILE A 88 12.44 -3.97 -13.87
C ILE A 88 13.21 -2.65 -13.85
N SER A 89 13.79 -2.25 -12.70
CA SER A 89 14.62 -1.04 -12.61
C SER A 89 15.88 -1.08 -13.48
N ASN A 90 16.31 -2.27 -13.92
CA ASN A 90 17.44 -2.41 -14.83
C ASN A 90 17.06 -2.29 -16.31
N LEU A 91 15.77 -2.30 -16.62
CA LEU A 91 15.23 -2.14 -17.96
C LEU A 91 14.99 -0.66 -18.28
N THR A 92 14.91 -0.35 -19.56
CA THR A 92 14.32 0.91 -20.04
C THR A 92 12.81 0.73 -20.27
N PRO A 93 12.01 1.81 -20.32
CA PRO A 93 10.62 1.73 -20.76
C PRO A 93 10.42 1.04 -22.10
N ASN A 94 11.34 1.22 -23.04
CA ASN A 94 11.28 0.54 -24.34
C ASN A 94 11.53 -0.97 -24.23
N ASP A 95 12.47 -1.40 -23.39
CA ASP A 95 12.72 -2.83 -23.11
C ASP A 95 11.51 -3.49 -22.44
N LEU A 96 10.89 -2.80 -21.48
CA LEU A 96 9.70 -3.30 -20.79
C LEU A 96 8.51 -3.46 -21.77
N LYS A 97 8.32 -2.49 -22.67
CA LYS A 97 7.28 -2.55 -23.73
C LYS A 97 7.55 -3.67 -24.73
N SER A 98 8.79 -3.86 -25.16
CA SER A 98 9.15 -4.94 -26.10
C SER A 98 9.00 -6.32 -25.47
N SER A 99 9.25 -6.43 -24.16
CA SER A 99 9.14 -7.66 -23.36
C SER A 99 7.78 -7.84 -22.68
N LYS A 100 6.73 -7.23 -23.21
CA LYS A 100 5.42 -7.14 -22.55
C LYS A 100 4.82 -8.46 -22.09
N GLN A 101 4.98 -9.54 -22.86
CA GLN A 101 4.47 -10.86 -22.48
C GLN A 101 5.20 -11.44 -21.28
N HIS A 102 6.52 -11.21 -21.20
CA HIS A 102 7.35 -11.69 -20.09
C HIS A 102 7.04 -10.94 -18.79
N TYR A 103 6.77 -9.64 -18.85
CA TYR A 103 6.44 -8.85 -17.65
C TYR A 103 4.94 -8.70 -17.41
N GLY A 104 4.09 -9.31 -18.24
CA GLY A 104 2.65 -9.06 -18.21
C GLY A 104 2.31 -7.56 -18.31
N TYR A 105 3.13 -6.82 -19.06
CA TYR A 105 3.03 -5.36 -19.19
C TYR A 105 1.92 -5.00 -20.16
N HIS A 106 0.82 -4.43 -19.67
CA HIS A 106 -0.29 -4.02 -20.51
C HIS A 106 -1.01 -2.80 -19.94
N ARG A 107 -1.67 -2.09 -20.84
CA ARG A 107 -2.55 -0.98 -20.52
C ARG A 107 -3.84 -1.50 -19.88
N HIS A 108 -4.38 -0.72 -18.96
CA HIS A 108 -5.69 -0.94 -18.39
C HIS A 108 -6.78 -0.51 -19.37
N ASP A 109 -7.77 -1.36 -19.53
CA ASP A 109 -9.04 -0.99 -20.15
C ASP A 109 -9.98 -0.54 -19.03
N TRP A 110 -10.03 0.77 -18.79
CA TRP A 110 -10.69 1.32 -17.61
C TRP A 110 -12.21 1.15 -17.61
N ASP A 111 -12.84 0.86 -18.75
CA ASP A 111 -14.30 0.77 -18.82
C ASP A 111 -14.83 -0.52 -18.19
N GLU A 112 -13.99 -1.54 -18.10
CA GLU A 112 -14.36 -2.87 -17.59
C GLU A 112 -13.85 -3.15 -16.16
N LEU A 113 -13.16 -2.20 -15.52
CA LEU A 113 -12.47 -2.42 -14.24
C LEU A 113 -13.28 -1.98 -13.02
N PRO A 114 -13.19 -2.72 -11.90
CA PRO A 114 -13.92 -2.43 -10.67
C PRO A 114 -13.38 -1.21 -9.90
N ALA A 115 -12.21 -0.71 -10.26
CA ALA A 115 -11.58 0.46 -9.67
C ALA A 115 -10.82 1.26 -10.73
N LYS A 116 -10.78 2.59 -10.56
CA LYS A 116 -10.07 3.53 -11.43
C LYS A 116 -9.15 4.42 -10.60
N PHE A 117 -8.08 4.91 -11.20
CA PHE A 117 -7.27 5.93 -10.55
C PHE A 117 -8.09 7.20 -10.31
N ASN A 118 -7.90 7.82 -9.16
CA ASN A 118 -8.58 9.06 -8.80
C ASN A 118 -7.74 10.27 -9.22
N PHE A 119 -7.57 10.47 -10.53
CA PHE A 119 -6.86 11.61 -11.11
C PHE A 119 -7.78 12.44 -12.01
N ASP A 120 -7.36 13.68 -12.31
CA ASP A 120 -8.08 14.55 -13.24
C ASP A 120 -8.22 13.90 -14.61
N LYS A 121 -9.39 14.07 -15.23
CA LYS A 121 -9.73 13.43 -16.52
C LYS A 121 -8.72 13.78 -17.62
N GLU A 122 -8.34 15.06 -17.71
CA GLU A 122 -7.36 15.54 -18.69
C GLU A 122 -6.00 14.86 -18.51
N PHE A 123 -5.60 14.58 -17.26
CA PHE A 123 -4.37 13.84 -16.99
C PHE A 123 -4.50 12.37 -17.41
N LEU A 124 -5.61 11.72 -17.06
CA LEU A 124 -5.89 10.33 -17.47
C LEU A 124 -5.96 10.15 -18.99
N GLU A 125 -6.36 11.19 -19.74
CA GLU A 125 -6.33 11.18 -21.21
C GLU A 125 -4.91 11.25 -21.78
N GLN A 126 -3.93 11.77 -21.03
CA GLN A 126 -2.52 11.88 -21.46
C GLN A 126 -1.65 10.69 -21.05
N ILE A 127 -2.04 9.98 -20.00
CA ILE A 127 -1.25 8.87 -19.45
C ILE A 127 -1.99 7.55 -19.55
N ASP A 128 -1.28 6.52 -20.02
CA ASP A 128 -1.82 5.17 -19.98
C ASP A 128 -1.60 4.56 -18.60
N GLY A 129 -2.69 4.21 -17.93
CA GLY A 129 -2.66 3.26 -16.83
C GLY A 129 -2.11 1.92 -17.31
N VAL A 130 -1.11 1.39 -16.63
CA VAL A 130 -0.44 0.15 -16.98
C VAL A 130 -0.19 -0.70 -15.75
N GLN A 131 0.05 -1.98 -16.00
CA GLN A 131 0.51 -2.90 -14.98
C GLN A 131 1.74 -3.69 -15.40
N PHE A 132 2.37 -4.36 -14.45
CA PHE A 132 3.28 -5.48 -14.68
C PHE A 132 3.12 -6.53 -13.58
N ARG A 133 3.51 -7.77 -13.87
CA ARG A 133 3.54 -8.87 -12.91
C ARG A 133 4.86 -8.89 -12.16
N ILE A 134 4.83 -9.15 -10.85
CA ILE A 134 6.06 -9.37 -10.07
C ILE A 134 6.55 -10.82 -10.16
N SER A 135 5.62 -11.75 -10.44
CA SER A 135 5.90 -13.13 -10.84
C SER A 135 4.67 -13.71 -11.54
N SER A 136 4.75 -14.94 -12.03
CA SER A 136 3.63 -15.61 -12.71
C SER A 136 2.38 -15.79 -11.84
N SER A 137 2.50 -15.81 -10.50
CA SER A 137 1.39 -16.12 -9.59
C SER A 137 1.27 -15.24 -8.35
N LYS A 138 2.19 -14.29 -8.14
CA LYS A 138 2.24 -13.49 -6.90
C LYS A 138 1.69 -12.07 -7.10
N GLY A 139 0.71 -11.86 -7.98
CA GLY A 139 0.08 -10.54 -8.12
C GLY A 139 0.77 -9.57 -9.07
N ARG A 140 0.29 -8.33 -9.05
CA ARG A 140 0.60 -7.28 -10.02
C ARG A 140 0.88 -5.94 -9.33
N VAL A 141 1.62 -5.09 -10.02
CA VAL A 141 1.79 -3.68 -9.66
C VAL A 141 1.07 -2.85 -10.72
N HIS A 142 0.26 -1.90 -10.27
CA HIS A 142 -0.52 -1.00 -11.12
C HIS A 142 -0.03 0.43 -10.96
N GLY A 143 0.05 1.14 -12.07
CA GLY A 143 0.56 2.49 -12.09
C GLY A 143 0.48 3.12 -13.47
N PHE A 144 1.35 4.09 -13.72
CA PHE A 144 1.48 4.73 -15.02
C PHE A 144 2.94 5.14 -15.25
N MET A 145 3.31 5.32 -16.52
CA MET A 145 4.67 5.66 -16.92
C MET A 145 4.73 7.11 -17.41
N VAL A 146 5.69 7.89 -16.90
CA VAL A 146 6.02 9.24 -17.40
C VAL A 146 7.52 9.30 -17.66
N GLY A 147 7.92 9.32 -18.94
CA GLY A 147 9.31 9.11 -19.33
C GLY A 147 9.83 7.76 -18.86
N ASN A 148 10.92 7.75 -18.07
CA ASN A 148 11.44 6.55 -17.39
C ASN A 148 10.93 6.33 -15.97
N THR A 149 10.01 7.16 -15.49
CA THR A 149 9.50 7.02 -14.12
C THR A 149 8.19 6.25 -14.13
N PHE A 150 8.18 5.09 -13.47
CA PHE A 150 6.97 4.35 -13.17
C PHE A 150 6.42 4.82 -11.82
N TYR A 151 5.23 5.42 -11.85
CA TYR A 151 4.52 5.84 -10.66
C TYR A 151 3.62 4.71 -10.18
N VAL A 152 3.98 4.12 -9.05
CA VAL A 152 3.21 3.05 -8.42
C VAL A 152 1.98 3.65 -7.77
N VAL A 153 0.81 3.11 -8.09
CA VAL A 153 -0.48 3.52 -7.52
C VAL A 153 -1.02 2.40 -6.62
N TRP A 154 -1.08 1.17 -7.13
CA TRP A 154 -1.58 0.03 -6.35
C TRP A 154 -0.65 -1.18 -6.40
N LEU A 155 -0.68 -1.93 -5.31
CA LEU A 155 -0.09 -3.24 -5.18
C LEU A 155 -1.23 -4.26 -5.10
N ASP A 156 -1.32 -5.16 -6.06
CA ASP A 156 -2.42 -6.11 -6.19
C ASP A 156 -1.93 -7.57 -6.06
N PRO A 157 -1.63 -8.03 -4.82
CA PRO A 157 -1.25 -9.41 -4.55
C PRO A 157 -2.34 -10.43 -4.92
N TYR A 158 -3.58 -9.98 -5.08
CA TYR A 158 -4.75 -10.84 -5.08
C TYR A 158 -5.54 -10.84 -6.38
N HIS A 159 -5.06 -10.09 -7.38
CA HIS A 159 -5.69 -9.93 -8.70
C HIS A 159 -7.08 -9.29 -8.63
N ASN A 160 -7.27 -8.35 -7.71
CA ASN A 160 -8.52 -7.64 -7.50
C ASN A 160 -8.89 -6.66 -8.61
N LEU A 161 -7.91 -6.16 -9.39
CA LEU A 161 -8.25 -5.29 -10.52
C LEU A 161 -8.88 -6.07 -11.67
N TYR A 162 -8.49 -7.34 -11.84
CA TYR A 162 -9.06 -8.27 -12.82
C TYR A 162 -9.55 -9.54 -12.09
N PRO A 163 -10.68 -9.45 -11.37
CA PRO A 163 -11.17 -10.58 -10.60
C PRO A 163 -11.60 -11.72 -11.52
N ASP A 164 -11.28 -12.95 -11.14
CA ASP A 164 -11.73 -14.16 -11.85
C ASP A 164 -12.53 -15.02 -10.86
N GLU A 165 -13.82 -15.23 -11.18
CA GLU A 165 -14.75 -16.01 -10.38
C GLU A 165 -14.25 -17.45 -10.15
N ARG A 166 -13.49 -18.02 -11.10
CA ARG A 166 -12.90 -19.36 -10.95
C ARG A 166 -11.86 -19.43 -9.83
N TYR A 167 -11.29 -18.28 -9.45
CA TYR A 167 -10.29 -18.15 -8.39
C TYR A 167 -10.81 -17.39 -7.16
N GLY A 168 -12.14 -17.33 -7.00
CA GLY A 168 -12.81 -16.77 -5.84
C GLY A 168 -13.20 -15.30 -5.95
N GLY A 169 -13.17 -14.72 -7.16
CA GLY A 169 -13.66 -13.37 -7.45
C GLY A 169 -12.90 -12.26 -6.72
N THR A 170 -13.57 -11.13 -6.54
CA THR A 170 -13.03 -9.95 -5.82
C THR A 170 -12.85 -10.24 -4.33
N LYS A 171 -11.69 -9.89 -3.80
CA LYS A 171 -11.33 -10.11 -2.39
C LYS A 171 -11.20 -8.78 -1.67
N TYR A 172 -11.78 -8.71 -0.47
CA TYR A 172 -11.75 -7.52 0.39
C TYR A 172 -10.88 -7.76 1.61
N TYR A 173 -10.15 -6.72 2.01
CA TYR A 173 -9.12 -6.79 3.03
C TYR A 173 -9.30 -5.69 4.06
N GLU A 174 -9.11 -6.05 5.33
CA GLU A 174 -9.01 -5.09 6.41
C GLU A 174 -7.63 -4.44 6.36
N LYS A 175 -7.61 -3.10 6.37
CA LYS A 175 -6.38 -2.31 6.38
C LYS A 175 -5.41 -2.86 7.45
N PRO A 176 -4.13 -3.09 7.11
CA PRO A 176 -3.18 -3.61 8.09
C PRO A 176 -2.93 -2.56 9.18
N GLU A 177 -3.04 -2.99 10.43
CA GLU A 177 -2.57 -2.21 11.57
C GLU A 177 -1.04 -2.24 11.63
N THR A 178 -0.46 -1.07 11.89
CA THR A 178 0.96 -0.94 12.23
C THR A 178 1.28 -1.66 13.54
N CYS A 179 2.55 -2.02 13.74
CA CYS A 179 2.99 -2.61 15.01
C CYS A 179 2.67 -1.71 16.21
N PHE A 180 2.77 -0.39 16.03
CA PHE A 180 2.45 0.58 17.07
C PHE A 180 0.95 0.60 17.40
N GLU A 181 0.07 0.60 16.39
CA GLU A 181 -1.38 0.56 16.60
C GLU A 181 -1.78 -0.71 17.36
N LYS A 182 -1.23 -1.87 16.99
CA LYS A 182 -1.45 -3.14 17.71
C LYS A 182 -1.11 -3.02 19.18
N ILE A 183 0.11 -2.54 19.48
CA ILE A 183 0.58 -2.36 20.87
C ILE A 183 -0.28 -1.33 21.61
N SER A 184 -0.65 -0.22 20.96
CA SER A 184 -1.48 0.82 21.57
C SER A 184 -2.88 0.31 21.89
N ASN A 185 -3.48 -0.48 20.99
CA ASN A 185 -4.80 -1.09 21.19
C ASN A 185 -4.77 -2.12 22.32
N GLU A 186 -3.73 -2.95 22.37
CA GLU A 186 -3.52 -3.93 23.45
C GLU A 186 -3.31 -3.23 24.80
N LEU A 187 -2.49 -2.17 24.85
CA LEU A 187 -2.24 -1.40 26.06
C LEU A 187 -3.49 -0.69 26.56
N ALA A 188 -4.33 -0.16 25.66
CA ALA A 188 -5.61 0.45 26.02
C ALA A 188 -6.57 -0.59 26.61
N ARG A 189 -6.64 -1.78 26.00
CA ARG A 189 -7.44 -2.90 26.52
C ARG A 189 -6.96 -3.34 27.89
N LEU A 190 -5.65 -3.56 28.06
CA LEU A 190 -5.09 -4.04 29.32
C LEU A 190 -5.28 -3.04 30.48
N LYS A 191 -5.23 -1.74 30.20
CA LYS A 191 -5.56 -0.69 31.18
C LYS A 191 -7.02 -0.75 31.62
N LYS A 192 -7.94 -0.91 30.66
CA LYS A 192 -9.36 -1.05 30.97
C LYS A 192 -9.61 -2.29 31.83
N ASP A 193 -9.06 -3.44 31.43
CA ASP A 193 -9.19 -4.69 32.18
C ASP A 193 -8.63 -4.56 33.62
N TYR A 194 -7.52 -3.83 33.78
CA TYR A 194 -6.95 -3.51 35.08
C TYR A 194 -7.85 -2.63 35.96
N GLU A 195 -8.43 -1.57 35.38
CA GLU A 195 -9.37 -0.66 36.08
C GLU A 195 -10.64 -1.40 36.52
N ASP A 196 -11.21 -2.23 35.62
CA ASP A 196 -12.41 -3.01 35.89
C ASP A 196 -12.16 -4.03 37.03
N LEU A 197 -11.02 -4.73 36.99
CA LEU A 197 -10.66 -5.70 38.03
C LEU A 197 -10.40 -5.04 39.39
N HIS A 198 -9.76 -3.87 39.40
CA HIS A 198 -9.57 -3.09 40.63
C HIS A 198 -10.91 -2.64 41.23
N SER A 199 -11.84 -2.16 40.41
CA SER A 199 -13.17 -1.78 40.89
C SER A 199 -13.95 -2.95 41.48
N LEU A 200 -13.82 -4.15 40.91
CA LEU A 200 -14.44 -5.36 41.46
C LEU A 200 -13.80 -5.77 42.79
N LEU A 201 -12.47 -5.73 42.89
CA LEU A 201 -11.77 -6.05 44.12
C LEU A 201 -12.18 -5.10 45.25
N ASP A 202 -12.26 -3.80 44.97
CA ASP A 202 -12.69 -2.79 45.95
C ASP A 202 -14.13 -3.04 46.42
N LYS A 203 -15.03 -3.53 45.56
CA LYS A 203 -16.41 -3.89 45.93
C LYS A 203 -16.49 -5.13 46.82
N GLU A 204 -15.63 -6.13 46.60
CA GLU A 204 -15.63 -7.37 47.39
C GLU A 204 -14.86 -7.25 48.70
N THR A 205 -14.01 -6.22 48.84
CA THR A 205 -13.19 -6.00 50.04
C THR A 205 -13.63 -4.81 50.89
N SER A 206 -14.71 -4.13 50.48
CA SER A 206 -15.42 -3.09 51.28
C SER A 206 -16.60 -3.68 52.02
#